data_AF-A0A0H3C7I4-F1
#
_entry.id   AF-A0A0H3C7I4-F1
#
_cell.length_a   1.000
_cell.length_b   1.000
_cell.length_c   1.000
_cell.angle_alpha   90.00
_cell.angle_beta   90.00
_cell.angle_gamma   90.00
#
_symmetry.space_group_name_H-M   'P 1'
#
loop_
_entity.id
_entity.type
_entity.pdbx_description
1 polymer ?
#
loop_
_entity_poly.entity_id
_entity_poly.type
_entity_poly.pdbx_seq_one_letter_code
_entity_poly.pdbx_strand_id
1 'polypeptide(L)'
;MSKLVNRIAVAAALALAATPIIGLSAAHAGDRSQAPIARIKVGDLNLSSPAGAREFARRANIAANRACEAKGVRGLSAKACLMEFNEDLQDALSERQTADLKLARRSGADIALVAN
;
A
#
# COMPACT_ATOMS: atom_id res chain seq x y z
N MET A 1 -3.56 -47.36 -21.52
CA MET A 1 -4.52 -46.92 -22.57
C MET A 1 -5.83 -46.60 -21.89
N SER A 2 -6.28 -45.35 -21.97
CA SER A 2 -7.68 -44.93 -22.08
C SER A 2 -7.71 -43.40 -22.15
N LYS A 3 -7.80 -42.90 -23.39
CA LYS A 3 -8.21 -41.54 -23.73
C LYS A 3 -9.68 -41.42 -23.34
N LEU A 4 -10.13 -40.30 -22.77
CA LEU A 4 -11.49 -39.82 -23.02
C LEU A 4 -11.59 -38.31 -22.70
N VAL A 5 -11.55 -37.53 -23.80
CA VAL A 5 -12.40 -36.35 -24.10
C VAL A 5 -12.88 -35.48 -22.93
N ASN A 6 -12.40 -34.25 -22.83
CA ASN A 6 -13.02 -33.06 -23.45
C ASN A 6 -14.50 -32.85 -23.09
N ARG A 7 -14.76 -31.96 -22.12
CA ARG A 7 -15.94 -31.08 -22.13
C ARG A 7 -15.56 -29.74 -21.50
N ILE A 8 -15.13 -28.83 -22.36
CA ILE A 8 -15.21 -27.39 -22.16
C ILE A 8 -16.68 -27.04 -21.88
N ALA A 9 -16.98 -26.52 -20.69
CA ALA A 9 -18.26 -25.87 -20.39
C ALA A 9 -18.05 -24.36 -20.44
N VAL A 10 -18.42 -23.81 -21.60
CA VAL A 10 -18.49 -22.39 -21.91
C VAL A 10 -19.70 -21.76 -21.20
N ALA A 11 -19.45 -20.60 -20.61
CA ALA A 11 -20.35 -19.47 -20.36
C ALA A 11 -21.74 -19.72 -19.73
N ALA A 12 -21.87 -19.29 -18.48
CA ALA A 12 -23.10 -18.66 -18.00
C ALA A 12 -22.83 -17.16 -17.84
N ALA A 13 -23.07 -16.42 -18.92
CA ALA A 13 -23.06 -14.96 -18.92
C ALA A 13 -24.49 -14.46 -18.63
N LEU A 14 -24.54 -13.34 -17.89
CA LEU A 14 -25.60 -12.33 -17.91
C LEU A 14 -26.92 -12.64 -17.17
N ALA A 15 -26.94 -12.35 -15.85
CA ALA A 15 -28.16 -11.93 -15.16
C ALA A 15 -27.84 -11.17 -13.85
N LEU A 16 -27.23 -9.99 -13.93
CA LEU A 16 -27.30 -9.00 -12.84
C LEU A 16 -27.80 -7.66 -13.40
N ALA A 17 -29.01 -7.69 -13.96
CA ALA A 17 -29.84 -6.50 -14.09
C ALA A 17 -30.65 -6.33 -12.80
N ALA A 18 -29.96 -6.03 -11.69
CA ALA A 18 -30.57 -5.51 -10.48
C ALA A 18 -30.23 -4.02 -10.44
N THR A 19 -31.20 -3.22 -10.86
CA THR A 19 -31.20 -1.75 -10.72
C THR A 19 -30.80 -1.36 -9.28
N PRO A 20 -29.67 -0.67 -9.06
CA PRO A 20 -29.40 -0.12 -7.75
C PRO A 20 -30.41 1.00 -7.49
N ILE A 21 -31.24 0.79 -6.47
CA ILE A 21 -32.12 1.80 -5.90
C ILE A 21 -31.24 2.99 -5.51
N ILE A 22 -31.45 4.10 -6.21
CA ILE A 22 -30.86 5.41 -5.94
C ILE A 22 -31.31 5.80 -4.53
N GLY A 23 -30.43 5.69 -3.54
CA GLY A 23 -30.80 5.95 -2.15
C GLY A 23 -29.68 5.90 -1.13
N LEU A 24 -28.44 5.60 -1.52
CA LEU A 24 -27.25 5.79 -0.70
C LEU A 24 -26.22 6.46 -1.59
N SER A 25 -26.11 7.79 -1.47
CA SER A 25 -24.94 8.51 -1.91
C SER A 25 -23.75 7.96 -1.13
N ALA A 26 -23.12 6.90 -1.64
CA ALA A 26 -21.79 6.52 -1.26
C ALA A 26 -20.92 7.74 -1.56
N ALA A 27 -20.63 8.50 -0.51
CA ALA A 27 -19.73 9.63 -0.53
C ALA A 27 -18.45 9.19 -1.24
N HIS A 28 -18.28 9.70 -2.46
CA HIS A 28 -17.04 9.74 -3.22
C HIS A 28 -16.07 8.59 -2.93
N ALA A 29 -16.40 7.38 -3.40
CA ALA A 29 -15.36 6.48 -3.89
C ALA A 29 -14.81 7.12 -5.18
N GLY A 30 -14.07 8.22 -5.00
CA GLY A 30 -13.29 8.85 -6.04
C GLY A 30 -12.48 7.75 -6.71
N ASP A 31 -12.63 7.71 -8.03
CA ASP A 31 -11.91 6.90 -8.98
C ASP A 31 -10.61 6.29 -8.40
N ARG A 32 -10.66 5.03 -7.98
CA ARG A 32 -9.47 4.29 -7.48
C ARG A 32 -8.40 4.11 -8.55
N SER A 33 -8.67 4.54 -9.79
CA SER A 33 -7.85 4.27 -10.96
C SER A 33 -6.58 5.11 -11.06
N GLN A 34 -6.36 6.08 -10.16
CA GLN A 34 -5.18 6.94 -10.25
C GLN A 34 -4.65 7.42 -8.89
N ALA A 35 -4.70 6.58 -7.85
CA ALA A 35 -3.89 6.89 -6.67
C ALA A 35 -2.42 6.95 -7.12
N PRO A 36 -1.68 8.04 -6.84
CA PRO A 36 -0.30 8.17 -7.27
C PRO A 36 0.52 7.02 -6.68
N ILE A 37 1.10 6.18 -7.56
CA ILE A 37 1.95 5.07 -7.13
C ILE A 37 3.24 5.66 -6.55
N ALA A 38 3.33 5.68 -5.23
CA ALA A 38 4.51 6.09 -4.51
C ALA A 38 5.59 5.00 -4.62
N ARG A 39 6.67 5.26 -5.36
CA ARG A 39 7.81 4.33 -5.47
C ARG A 39 8.91 4.73 -4.50
N ILE A 40 9.24 3.83 -3.58
CA ILE A 40 10.37 4.00 -2.65
C ILE A 40 11.48 3.05 -3.09
N LYS A 41 12.65 3.61 -3.44
CA LYS A 41 13.80 2.79 -3.80
C LYS A 41 14.45 2.23 -2.53
N VAL A 42 14.50 0.90 -2.44
CA VAL A 42 15.02 0.16 -1.27
C VAL A 42 16.30 -0.60 -1.61
N GLY A 43 16.44 -1.10 -2.84
CA GLY A 43 17.55 -1.98 -3.23
C GLY A 43 18.95 -1.35 -3.17
N ASP A 44 19.06 -0.02 -3.05
CA ASP A 44 20.34 0.67 -2.83
C ASP A 44 20.71 0.84 -1.35
N LEU A 45 19.82 0.46 -0.43
CA LEU A 45 19.98 0.70 1.00
C LEU A 45 20.32 -0.58 1.76
N ASN A 46 21.31 -0.49 2.65
CA ASN A 46 21.49 -1.51 3.68
C ASN A 46 20.54 -1.24 4.86
N LEU A 47 19.37 -1.88 4.84
CA LEU A 47 18.34 -1.70 5.88
C LEU A 47 18.73 -2.23 7.26
N SER A 48 19.74 -3.10 7.35
CA SER A 48 20.26 -3.60 8.63
C SER A 48 21.16 -2.58 9.33
N SER A 49 21.65 -1.58 8.58
CA SER A 49 22.47 -0.50 9.12
C SER A 49 21.62 0.68 9.59
N PRO A 50 22.02 1.38 10.67
CA PRO A 50 21.25 2.51 11.17
C PRO A 50 21.21 3.70 10.22
N ALA A 51 22.20 3.85 9.34
CA ALA A 51 22.21 4.88 8.31
C ALA A 51 21.24 4.55 7.16
N GLY A 52 21.31 3.33 6.62
CA GLY A 52 20.44 2.90 5.52
C GLY A 52 18.97 2.83 5.94
N ALA A 53 18.69 2.43 7.18
CA ALA A 53 17.34 2.40 7.72
C ALA A 53 16.76 3.81 7.96
N ARG A 54 17.57 4.77 8.41
CA ARG A 54 17.19 6.19 8.49
C ARG A 54 16.89 6.78 7.11
N GLU A 55 17.70 6.44 6.11
CA GLU A 55 17.48 6.90 4.75
C GLU A 55 16.22 6.30 4.14
N PHE A 56 15.95 5.02 4.37
CA PHE A 56 14.69 4.40 3.99
C PHE A 56 13.49 5.15 4.58
N ALA A 57 13.52 5.43 5.89
CA ALA A 57 12.43 6.14 6.54
C ALA A 57 12.27 7.58 6.06
N ARG A 58 13.36 8.29 5.76
CA ARG A 58 13.31 9.60 5.13
C ARG A 58 12.54 9.52 3.80
N ARG A 59 12.88 8.55 2.95
CA ARG A 59 12.23 8.35 1.65
C ARG A 59 10.75 7.97 1.80
N ALA A 60 10.44 7.09 2.75
CA ALA A 60 9.07 6.71 3.08
C ALA A 60 8.23 7.91 3.53
N ASN A 61 8.75 8.75 4.42
CA ASN A 61 8.07 9.98 4.87
C ASN A 61 7.82 10.96 3.70
N ILE A 62 8.80 11.17 2.83
CA ILE A 62 8.63 12.03 1.64
C ILE A 62 7.54 11.46 0.71
N ALA A 63 7.55 10.14 0.50
CA ALA A 63 6.57 9.46 -0.32
C ALA A 63 5.15 9.55 0.28
N ALA A 64 5.01 9.34 1.60
CA ALA A 64 3.75 9.44 2.32
C ALA A 64 3.14 10.85 2.20
N ASN A 65 3.94 11.89 2.48
CA ASN A 65 3.49 13.27 2.37
C ASN A 65 3.03 13.61 0.95
N ARG A 66 3.80 13.23 -0.08
CA ARG A 66 3.42 13.45 -1.48
C ARG A 66 2.13 12.73 -1.85
N ALA A 67 1.97 11.48 -1.40
CA ALA A 67 0.76 10.70 -1.66
C ALA A 67 -0.47 11.35 -1.00
N CYS A 68 -0.35 11.80 0.25
CA CYS A 68 -1.45 12.44 0.98
C CYS A 68 -1.77 13.86 0.48
N GLU A 69 -0.75 14.65 0.13
CA GLU A 69 -0.94 15.96 -0.52
C GLU A 69 -1.67 15.81 -1.86
N ALA A 70 -1.30 14.82 -2.67
CA ALA A 70 -1.96 14.56 -3.95
C ALA A 70 -3.42 14.11 -3.79
N LYS A 71 -3.78 13.48 -2.66
CA LYS A 71 -5.18 13.18 -2.29
C LYS A 71 -5.96 14.43 -1.84
N GLY A 72 -5.30 15.57 -1.62
CA GLY A 72 -5.94 16.82 -1.21
C GLY A 72 -6.50 16.81 0.22
N VAL A 73 -6.11 15.83 1.04
CA VAL A 73 -6.61 15.68 2.42
C VAL A 73 -5.91 16.64 3.39
N ARG A 74 -6.64 17.11 4.41
CA ARG A 74 -6.11 18.04 5.44
C ARG A 74 -6.54 17.61 6.84
N GLY A 75 -5.85 18.10 7.87
CA GLY A 75 -6.19 17.86 9.27
C GLY A 75 -6.27 16.36 9.62
N LEU A 76 -7.37 15.96 10.26
CA LEU A 76 -7.63 14.56 10.65
C LEU A 76 -7.59 13.58 9.47
N SER A 77 -8.04 13.99 8.28
CA SER A 77 -7.99 13.15 7.08
C SER A 77 -6.56 12.98 6.54
N ALA A 78 -5.69 13.97 6.71
CA ALA A 78 -4.27 13.84 6.36
C ALA A 78 -3.58 12.81 7.26
N LYS A 79 -3.90 12.84 8.56
CA LYS A 79 -3.41 11.85 9.51
C LYS A 79 -3.87 10.43 9.17
N ALA A 80 -5.16 10.26 8.83
CA ALA A 80 -5.69 8.98 8.38
C ALA A 80 -4.98 8.47 7.11
N CYS A 81 -4.69 9.36 6.16
CA CYS A 81 -3.94 9.00 4.95
C CYS A 81 -2.51 8.54 5.26
N LEU A 82 -1.81 9.20 6.19
CA LEU A 82 -0.47 8.80 6.59
C LEU A 82 -0.47 7.42 7.28
N MET A 83 -1.52 7.12 8.06
CA MET A 83 -1.70 5.81 8.69
C MET A 83 -1.94 4.71 7.66
N GLU A 84 -2.89 4.93 6.73
CA GLU A 84 -3.17 4.00 5.62
C GLU A 84 -1.91 3.74 4.78
N PHE A 85 -1.16 4.80 4.44
CA PHE A 85 0.10 4.67 3.72
C PHE A 85 1.14 3.83 4.48
N ASN A 86 1.20 3.97 5.81
CA ASN A 86 2.14 3.22 6.62
C ASN A 86 1.74 1.73 6.77
N GLU A 87 0.45 1.42 6.73
CA GLU A 87 -0.04 0.04 6.64
C GLU A 87 0.36 -0.57 5.29
N ASP A 88 0.06 0.12 4.18
CA ASP A 88 0.45 -0.31 2.83
C ASP A 88 1.97 -0.50 2.70
N LEU A 89 2.75 0.41 3.30
CA LEU A 89 4.21 0.32 3.29
C LEU A 89 4.71 -0.92 4.04
N GLN A 90 4.11 -1.25 5.18
CA GLN A 90 4.48 -2.44 5.95
C GLN A 90 4.12 -3.72 5.21
N ASP A 91 2.97 -3.76 4.54
CA ASP A 91 2.53 -4.89 3.72
C ASP A 91 3.44 -5.09 2.49
N ALA A 92 3.97 -4.00 1.95
CA ALA A 92 4.91 -4.03 0.82
C ALA A 92 6.33 -4.49 1.21
N LEU A 93 6.69 -4.48 2.49
CA LEU A 93 8.01 -4.92 2.96
C LEU A 93 8.07 -6.44 3.07
N SER A 94 9.12 -7.03 2.49
CA SER A 94 9.40 -8.45 2.74
C SER A 94 9.76 -8.70 4.21
N GLU A 95 9.57 -9.94 4.65
CA GLU A 95 9.93 -10.37 6.01
C GLU A 95 11.39 -10.05 6.37
N ARG A 96 12.31 -10.25 5.40
CA ARG A 96 13.74 -9.94 5.56
C ARG A 96 13.98 -8.45 5.77
N GLN A 97 13.38 -7.59 4.95
CA GLN A 97 13.51 -6.14 5.09
C GLN A 97 12.93 -5.65 6.43
N THR A 98 11.82 -6.24 6.86
CA THR A 98 11.22 -5.96 8.17
C THR A 98 12.14 -6.39 9.32
N ALA A 99 12.79 -7.56 9.21
CA ALA A 99 13.77 -8.02 10.18
C ALA A 99 15.01 -7.10 10.24
N ASP A 100 15.53 -6.69 9.08
CA ASP A 100 16.66 -5.78 8.97
C ASP A 100 16.36 -4.41 9.60
N LEU A 101 15.18 -3.85 9.33
CA LEU A 101 14.74 -2.59 9.96
C LEU A 101 14.58 -2.73 11.48
N LYS A 102 14.12 -3.89 11.98
CA LYS A 102 14.07 -4.17 13.42
C LYS A 102 15.48 -4.23 14.02
N LEU A 103 16.43 -4.86 13.33
CA LEU A 103 17.83 -4.90 13.75
C LEU A 103 18.45 -3.50 13.79
N ALA A 104 18.24 -2.69 12.74
CA ALA A 104 18.71 -1.32 12.68
C ALA A 104 18.18 -0.48 13.84
N ARG A 105 16.88 -0.60 14.18
CA ARG A 105 16.29 0.08 15.35
C ARG A 105 16.98 -0.28 16.65
N ARG A 106 17.28 -1.57 16.86
CA ARG A 106 18.04 -2.03 18.05
C ARG A 106 19.47 -1.51 18.08
N SER A 107 20.06 -1.25 16.91
CA SER A 107 21.41 -0.68 16.78
C SER A 107 21.46 0.86 16.87
N GLY A 108 20.37 1.52 17.30
CA GLY A 108 20.34 2.97 17.48
C GLY A 108 19.85 3.76 16.26
N ALA A 109 19.17 3.11 15.32
CA ALA A 109 18.38 3.83 14.34
C ALA A 109 17.08 4.31 15.02
N ASP A 110 16.99 5.60 15.31
CA ASP A 110 15.72 6.20 15.72
C ASP A 110 14.86 6.38 14.47
N ILE A 111 14.05 5.36 14.18
CA ILE A 111 13.21 5.31 12.98
C ILE A 111 11.75 5.32 13.39
N ALA A 112 11.13 6.50 13.35
CA ALA A 112 9.68 6.61 13.30
C ALA A 112 9.22 6.42 11.85
N LEU A 113 8.83 5.19 11.51
CA LEU A 113 8.09 4.94 10.27
C LEU A 113 6.69 5.53 10.46
N VAL A 114 6.49 6.75 9.95
CA VAL A 114 5.24 7.51 9.86
C VAL A 114 4.21 7.11 10.94
N ALA A 115 4.60 7.18 12.21
CA ALA A 115 3.73 6.83 13.32
C ALA A 115 3.47 8.09 14.13
N ASN A 116 2.21 8.54 14.04
CA ASN A 116 1.49 9.48 14.92
C ASN A 116 2.26 10.67 15.51
#